data_AF-A0A7C1JTK3-F1
#
_entry.id   AF-A0A7C1JTK3-F1
#
_cell.length_a   1.000
_cell.length_b   1.000
_cell.length_c   1.000
_cell.angle_alpha   90.00
_cell.angle_beta   90.00
_cell.angle_gamma   90.00
#
_symmetry.space_group_name_H-M   'P 1'
#
loop_
_entity.id
_entity.type
_entity.pdbx_description
1 polymer ?
#
loop_
_entity_poly.entity_id
_entity_poly.type
_entity_poly.pdbx_seq_one_letter_code
_entity_poly.pdbx_strand_id
1 'polypeptide(L)'
;MLDMYLQSFAEHRISPYNPVPLDPIVVRFLPDADPPRAEVDFSRFEAAMSQALEKYRFTNFMLTLQGMGGGTFHERHEPMIGKYGEDTPQYQAVFASYMKQLEERLNARGWLKMAYVYWFDEPEPKDYEFVRKGMERIKRYAPGIQTMLTEEPNDALAGPIDIWCPVSFNYDHQKADQRRAKGERIWWYICCGPKAPYCTLFIDHPATELRVWLWQTWQRNISGILIWSANYWTSDTAFPDTPQDPYEDPMGYVSGYGTPKGVKQYWGNGDGRFIYPPEEAATPGRCGPQPVIAPPVSSIRWEMLREGIEDYEFLWLLRDLLRQKRDRLSAEQLQRYGALLTVPESITRDMTTFTKHPGPIYLRRAEIARAIEQLQQM
;
A
#
# COMPACT_ATOMS: atom_id res chain seq x y z
N MET A 1 -6.73 -8.65 20.00
CA MET A 1 -5.64 -9.07 19.10
C MET A 1 -5.46 -8.09 17.95
N LEU A 2 -6.44 -7.90 17.06
CA LEU A 2 -6.34 -6.97 15.92
C LEU A 2 -5.81 -5.57 16.29
N ASP A 3 -6.35 -4.96 17.36
CA ASP A 3 -5.91 -3.65 17.85
C ASP A 3 -4.40 -3.56 18.14
N MET A 4 -3.77 -4.65 18.59
CA MET A 4 -2.33 -4.69 18.86
C MET A 4 -1.51 -4.68 17.57
N TYR A 5 -2.04 -5.28 16.50
CA TYR A 5 -1.44 -5.24 15.17
C TYR A 5 -1.63 -3.86 14.54
N LEU A 6 -2.85 -3.30 14.61
CA LEU A 6 -3.12 -1.94 14.15
C LEU A 6 -2.27 -0.89 14.90
N GLN A 7 -2.03 -1.10 16.19
CA GLN A 7 -1.12 -0.26 16.98
C GLN A 7 0.31 -0.32 16.41
N SER A 8 0.83 -1.52 16.12
CA SER A 8 2.14 -1.67 15.48
C SER A 8 2.20 -0.93 14.14
N PHE A 9 1.18 -1.08 13.28
CA PHE A 9 1.09 -0.34 12.01
C PHE A 9 1.10 1.18 12.20
N ALA A 10 0.33 1.70 13.15
CA ALA A 10 0.26 3.12 13.47
C ALA A 10 1.60 3.68 13.97
N GLU A 11 2.26 2.97 14.88
CA GLU A 11 3.59 3.33 15.40
C GLU A 11 4.66 3.33 14.30
N HIS A 12 4.48 2.51 13.27
CA HIS A 12 5.37 2.42 12.11
C HIS A 12 4.94 3.31 10.94
N ARG A 13 3.90 4.15 11.15
CA ARG A 13 3.40 5.13 10.17
C ARG A 13 2.91 4.50 8.87
N ILE A 14 2.37 3.29 8.96
CA ILE A 14 1.90 2.51 7.81
C ILE A 14 0.40 2.28 7.96
N SER A 15 -0.35 2.56 6.90
CA SER A 15 -1.78 2.23 6.86
C SER A 15 -1.95 0.80 6.32
N PRO A 16 -2.70 -0.08 7.01
CA PRO A 16 -3.05 -1.38 6.45
C PRO A 16 -4.06 -1.21 5.30
N TYR A 17 -4.15 -2.20 4.41
CA TYR A 17 -5.19 -2.20 3.36
C TYR A 17 -6.59 -2.06 3.93
N ASN A 18 -6.91 -2.81 4.99
CA ASN A 18 -8.20 -2.73 5.65
C ASN A 18 -8.00 -2.49 7.16
N PRO A 19 -8.25 -1.27 7.65
CA PRO A 19 -8.21 -0.96 9.08
C PRO A 19 -9.33 -1.61 9.91
N VAL A 20 -10.42 -2.07 9.27
CA VAL A 20 -11.64 -2.57 9.93
C VAL A 20 -12.14 -3.91 9.33
N PRO A 21 -11.29 -4.95 9.28
CA PRO A 21 -11.62 -6.22 8.62
C PRO A 21 -12.79 -6.99 9.25
N LEU A 22 -13.17 -6.68 10.50
CA LEU A 22 -14.26 -7.33 11.22
C LEU A 22 -15.62 -6.63 11.06
N ASP A 23 -15.62 -5.43 10.46
CA ASP A 23 -16.80 -4.58 10.30
C ASP A 23 -16.90 -4.08 8.84
N PRO A 24 -17.04 -4.99 7.85
CA PRO A 24 -17.15 -4.59 6.45
C PRO A 24 -18.46 -3.84 6.17
N ILE A 25 -18.47 -3.08 5.06
CA ILE A 25 -19.70 -2.51 4.51
C ILE A 25 -20.62 -3.65 4.09
N VAL A 26 -21.83 -3.69 4.61
CA VAL A 26 -22.81 -4.73 4.30
C VAL A 26 -23.67 -4.27 3.15
N VAL A 27 -23.79 -5.11 2.12
CA VAL A 27 -24.52 -4.77 0.89
C VAL A 27 -25.55 -5.85 0.62
N ARG A 28 -26.80 -5.44 0.44
CA ARG A 28 -27.88 -6.28 -0.07
C ARG A 28 -28.22 -5.83 -1.49
N PHE A 29 -27.94 -6.69 -2.46
CA PHE A 29 -28.30 -6.46 -3.84
C PHE A 29 -29.75 -6.89 -4.11
N LEU A 30 -30.54 -6.00 -4.70
CA LEU A 30 -31.94 -6.24 -5.08
C LEU A 30 -32.10 -6.07 -6.59
N PRO A 31 -31.57 -7.00 -7.41
CA PRO A 31 -31.61 -6.90 -8.87
C PRO A 31 -33.02 -7.07 -9.46
N ASP A 32 -33.93 -7.72 -8.72
CA ASP A 32 -35.31 -7.97 -9.14
C ASP A 32 -36.30 -6.94 -8.56
N ALA A 33 -35.82 -5.95 -7.80
CA ALA A 33 -36.68 -4.88 -7.31
C ALA A 33 -37.02 -3.88 -8.43
N ASP A 34 -38.04 -3.06 -8.22
CA ASP A 34 -38.44 -2.00 -9.15
C ASP A 34 -38.30 -0.62 -8.46
N PRO A 35 -37.31 0.21 -8.85
CA PRO A 35 -36.19 -0.11 -9.73
C PRO A 35 -35.13 -1.02 -9.04
N PRO A 36 -34.29 -1.75 -9.82
CA PRO A 36 -33.18 -2.53 -9.29
C PRO A 36 -32.19 -1.64 -8.56
N ARG A 37 -31.75 -2.05 -7.38
CA ARG A 37 -30.92 -1.21 -6.50
C ARG A 37 -30.08 -2.02 -5.53
N ALA A 38 -29.13 -1.36 -4.89
CA ALA A 38 -28.45 -1.87 -3.71
C ALA A 38 -28.99 -1.18 -2.44
N GLU A 39 -29.02 -1.92 -1.34
CA GLU A 39 -29.18 -1.35 0.00
C GLU A 39 -27.86 -1.55 0.75
N VAL A 40 -27.28 -0.45 1.22
CA VAL A 40 -25.95 -0.44 1.84
C VAL A 40 -26.06 -0.02 3.30
N ASP A 41 -25.60 -0.89 4.20
CA ASP A 41 -25.48 -0.59 5.61
C ASP A 41 -24.01 -0.30 5.97
N PHE A 42 -23.78 0.96 6.35
CA PHE A 42 -22.48 1.49 6.73
C PHE A 42 -22.28 1.52 8.26
N SER A 43 -23.29 1.18 9.07
CA SER A 43 -23.32 1.49 10.51
C SER A 43 -22.11 0.95 11.28
N ARG A 44 -21.84 -0.35 11.16
CA ARG A 44 -20.69 -1.01 11.80
C ARG A 44 -19.37 -0.54 11.23
N PHE A 45 -19.26 -0.47 9.90
CA PHE A 45 -18.07 0.02 9.21
C PHE A 45 -17.71 1.42 9.67
N GLU A 46 -18.65 2.34 9.73
CA GLU A 46 -18.39 3.73 10.11
C GLU A 46 -18.03 3.90 11.56
N ALA A 47 -18.68 3.16 12.46
CA ALA A 47 -18.35 3.16 13.87
C ALA A 47 -16.90 2.69 14.07
N ALA A 48 -16.55 1.55 13.49
CA ALA A 48 -15.20 0.99 13.58
C ALA A 48 -14.15 1.89 12.89
N MET A 49 -14.47 2.40 11.70
CA MET A 49 -13.54 3.21 10.91
C MET A 49 -13.28 4.55 11.57
N SER A 50 -14.32 5.19 12.15
CA SER A 50 -14.13 6.42 12.91
C SER A 50 -13.19 6.22 14.09
N GLN A 51 -13.36 5.13 14.85
CA GLN A 51 -12.47 4.78 15.96
C GLN A 51 -11.04 4.50 15.48
N ALA A 52 -10.90 3.73 14.40
CA ALA A 52 -9.60 3.40 13.83
C ALA A 52 -8.85 4.66 13.35
N LEU A 53 -9.53 5.55 12.62
CA LEU A 53 -8.93 6.79 12.13
C LEU A 53 -8.61 7.79 13.25
N GLU A 54 -9.46 7.89 14.27
CA GLU A 54 -9.20 8.76 15.43
C GLU A 54 -7.99 8.28 16.24
N LYS A 55 -7.93 6.98 16.52
CA LYS A 55 -6.89 6.36 17.34
C LYS A 55 -5.56 6.24 16.60
N TYR A 56 -5.59 5.67 15.40
CA TYR A 56 -4.39 5.23 14.68
C TYR A 56 -3.93 6.21 13.60
N ARG A 57 -4.76 7.20 13.24
CA ARG A 57 -4.43 8.25 12.24
C ARG A 57 -3.99 7.71 10.88
N PHE A 58 -4.50 6.53 10.49
CA PHE A 58 -4.28 5.98 9.16
C PHE A 58 -4.74 6.97 8.09
N THR A 59 -4.00 7.03 6.98
CA THR A 59 -4.17 8.05 5.96
C THR A 59 -4.88 7.54 4.72
N ASN A 60 -4.83 6.23 4.46
CA ASN A 60 -5.45 5.58 3.30
C ASN A 60 -6.07 4.23 3.70
N PHE A 61 -7.02 3.74 2.89
CA PHE A 61 -7.53 2.37 2.98
C PHE A 61 -8.06 1.87 1.64
N MET A 62 -7.97 0.55 1.44
CA MET A 62 -8.50 -0.13 0.27
C MET A 62 -10.00 -0.40 0.43
N LEU A 63 -10.77 -0.01 -0.57
CA LEU A 63 -12.21 -0.25 -0.65
C LEU A 63 -12.48 -1.47 -1.54
N THR A 64 -12.95 -2.57 -0.94
CA THR A 64 -13.37 -3.76 -1.69
C THR A 64 -14.76 -3.56 -2.29
N LEU A 65 -14.89 -3.73 -3.60
CA LEU A 65 -16.16 -3.57 -4.32
C LEU A 65 -16.82 -4.93 -4.58
N GLN A 66 -17.98 -5.15 -3.96
CA GLN A 66 -18.77 -6.36 -4.18
C GLN A 66 -19.41 -6.35 -5.58
N GLY A 67 -19.33 -7.48 -6.30
CA GLY A 67 -19.86 -7.62 -7.66
C GLY A 67 -19.03 -6.94 -8.76
N MET A 68 -17.85 -6.40 -8.43
CA MET A 68 -16.97 -5.72 -9.39
C MET A 68 -16.23 -6.69 -10.33
N GLY A 69 -16.11 -7.96 -9.96
CA GLY A 69 -15.11 -8.84 -10.59
C GLY A 69 -13.71 -8.52 -10.06
N GLY A 70 -12.68 -9.08 -10.70
CA GLY A 70 -11.29 -8.91 -10.26
C GLY A 70 -10.37 -9.96 -10.85
N GLY A 71 -9.13 -9.95 -10.41
CA GLY A 71 -8.13 -10.90 -10.89
C GLY A 71 -6.71 -10.47 -10.65
N THR A 72 -5.80 -11.25 -11.22
CA THR A 72 -4.38 -10.99 -11.32
C THR A 72 -3.90 -11.28 -12.75
N PHE A 73 -2.61 -11.10 -13.06
CA PHE A 73 -2.01 -11.63 -14.31
C PHE A 73 -2.33 -13.11 -14.59
N HIS A 74 -2.59 -13.89 -13.54
CA HIS A 74 -2.80 -15.33 -13.62
C HIS A 74 -4.23 -15.70 -14.01
N GLU A 75 -5.21 -15.13 -13.32
CA GLU A 75 -6.63 -15.45 -13.51
C GLU A 75 -7.52 -14.25 -13.26
N ARG A 76 -8.69 -14.23 -13.90
CA ARG A 76 -9.69 -13.18 -13.73
C ARG A 76 -11.10 -13.75 -13.62
N HIS A 77 -11.96 -13.02 -12.95
CA HIS A 77 -13.36 -13.33 -12.79
C HIS A 77 -14.23 -12.13 -13.20
N GLU A 78 -15.24 -12.42 -14.01
CA GLU A 78 -16.13 -11.43 -14.59
C GLU A 78 -17.02 -10.77 -13.51
N PRO A 79 -17.38 -9.48 -13.68
CA PRO A 79 -18.35 -8.79 -12.85
C PRO A 79 -19.71 -9.48 -12.83
N MET A 80 -20.25 -9.71 -11.63
CA MET A 80 -21.52 -10.40 -11.45
C MET A 80 -22.22 -10.03 -10.13
N ILE A 81 -23.55 -9.88 -10.19
CA ILE A 81 -24.43 -9.74 -9.01
C ILE A 81 -25.50 -10.84 -9.07
N GLY A 82 -25.38 -11.85 -8.22
CA GLY A 82 -26.24 -13.04 -8.29
C GLY A 82 -26.05 -13.76 -9.63
N LYS A 83 -27.09 -13.83 -10.45
CA LYS A 83 -27.05 -14.39 -11.82
C LYS A 83 -26.84 -13.35 -12.92
N TYR A 84 -26.75 -12.07 -12.55
CA TYR A 84 -26.73 -10.94 -13.48
C TYR A 84 -25.29 -10.51 -13.75
N GLY A 85 -24.82 -10.72 -14.97
CA GLY A 85 -23.51 -10.25 -15.44
C GLY A 85 -23.53 -8.79 -15.90
N GLU A 86 -22.36 -8.22 -16.17
CA GLU A 86 -22.18 -6.79 -16.50
C GLU A 86 -23.12 -6.25 -17.60
N ASP A 87 -23.34 -7.03 -18.65
CA ASP A 87 -24.15 -6.60 -19.80
C ASP A 87 -25.65 -6.52 -19.51
N THR A 88 -26.09 -6.96 -18.32
CA THR A 88 -27.52 -6.95 -17.96
C THR A 88 -27.95 -5.60 -17.38
N PRO A 89 -29.17 -5.11 -17.69
CA PRO A 89 -29.71 -3.89 -17.08
C PRO A 89 -29.77 -3.96 -15.55
N GLN A 90 -30.05 -5.14 -15.00
CA GLN A 90 -30.13 -5.38 -13.56
C GLN A 90 -28.77 -5.15 -12.89
N TYR A 91 -27.69 -5.72 -13.43
CA TYR A 91 -26.35 -5.48 -12.92
C TYR A 91 -26.02 -3.99 -12.95
N GLN A 92 -26.21 -3.34 -14.10
CA GLN A 92 -25.82 -1.94 -14.28
C GLN A 92 -26.56 -1.02 -13.31
N ALA A 93 -27.88 -1.20 -13.15
CA ALA A 93 -28.69 -0.41 -12.23
C ALA A 93 -28.32 -0.65 -10.76
N VAL A 94 -28.14 -1.91 -10.34
CA VAL A 94 -27.76 -2.24 -8.97
C VAL A 94 -26.35 -1.74 -8.65
N PHE A 95 -25.39 -1.98 -9.53
CA PHE A 95 -24.00 -1.56 -9.32
C PHE A 95 -23.88 -0.03 -9.33
N ALA A 96 -24.60 0.67 -10.21
CA ALA A 96 -24.69 2.13 -10.19
C ALA A 96 -25.25 2.66 -8.85
N SER A 97 -26.35 2.07 -8.38
CA SER A 97 -26.96 2.40 -7.09
C SER A 97 -26.00 2.14 -5.92
N TYR A 98 -25.23 1.05 -5.95
CA TYR A 98 -24.23 0.72 -4.95
C TYR A 98 -23.08 1.73 -4.92
N MET A 99 -22.44 1.96 -6.07
CA MET A 99 -21.28 2.84 -6.20
C MET A 99 -21.61 4.29 -5.83
N LYS A 100 -22.80 4.78 -6.21
CA LYS A 100 -23.28 6.11 -5.82
C LYS A 100 -23.41 6.24 -4.30
N GLN A 101 -24.00 5.24 -3.63
CA GLN A 101 -24.14 5.24 -2.16
C GLN A 101 -22.77 5.22 -1.46
N LEU A 102 -21.80 4.44 -1.98
CA LEU A 102 -20.43 4.44 -1.47
C LEU A 102 -19.79 5.83 -1.56
N GLU A 103 -19.82 6.44 -2.75
CA GLU A 103 -19.20 7.75 -2.97
C GLU A 103 -19.83 8.84 -2.11
N GLU A 104 -21.16 8.95 -2.12
CA GLU A 104 -21.89 9.95 -1.33
C GLU A 104 -21.59 9.81 0.16
N ARG A 105 -21.56 8.57 0.67
CA ARG A 105 -21.31 8.32 2.09
C ARG A 105 -19.87 8.62 2.48
N LEU A 106 -18.90 8.12 1.71
CA LEU A 106 -17.48 8.40 1.96
C LEU A 106 -17.17 9.89 1.84
N ASN A 107 -17.80 10.60 0.91
CA ASN A 107 -17.68 12.05 0.78
C ASN A 107 -18.25 12.77 2.01
N ALA A 108 -19.46 12.40 2.45
CA ALA A 108 -20.10 12.99 3.63
C ALA A 108 -19.31 12.79 4.93
N ARG A 109 -18.54 11.69 5.04
CA ARG A 109 -17.64 11.43 6.17
C ARG A 109 -16.27 12.12 6.02
N GLY A 110 -15.94 12.66 4.85
CA GLY A 110 -14.62 13.21 4.53
C GLY A 110 -13.55 12.14 4.26
N TRP A 111 -13.95 10.89 4.01
CA TRP A 111 -13.05 9.75 3.80
C TRP A 111 -12.78 9.44 2.33
N LEU A 112 -13.50 10.09 1.39
CA LEU A 112 -13.40 9.80 -0.04
C LEU A 112 -11.96 9.88 -0.58
N LYS A 113 -11.16 10.86 -0.14
CA LYS A 113 -9.76 11.03 -0.58
C LYS A 113 -8.78 10.00 0.03
N MET A 114 -9.22 9.27 1.05
CA MET A 114 -8.43 8.23 1.72
C MET A 114 -8.69 6.86 1.09
N ALA A 115 -9.90 6.66 0.55
CA ALA A 115 -10.34 5.42 -0.06
C ALA A 115 -9.78 5.27 -1.47
N TYR A 116 -9.23 4.09 -1.77
CA TYR A 116 -8.86 3.71 -3.12
C TYR A 116 -9.34 2.29 -3.43
N VAL A 117 -9.62 2.01 -4.70
CA VAL A 117 -10.01 0.70 -5.20
C VAL A 117 -8.81 0.08 -5.90
N TYR A 118 -8.40 -1.08 -5.42
CA TYR A 118 -7.38 -1.93 -6.01
C TYR A 118 -8.00 -3.31 -6.23
N TRP A 119 -8.50 -3.55 -7.44
CA TRP A 119 -9.39 -4.69 -7.76
C TRP A 119 -8.77 -5.69 -8.75
N PHE A 120 -7.65 -5.34 -9.37
CA PHE A 120 -6.91 -6.19 -10.28
C PHE A 120 -5.41 -6.01 -10.03
N ASP A 121 -4.67 -7.11 -9.93
CA ASP A 121 -3.25 -7.13 -9.60
C ASP A 121 -2.38 -7.42 -10.85
N GLU A 122 -1.43 -6.54 -11.16
CA GLU A 122 -0.38 -6.75 -12.16
C GLU A 122 -0.92 -7.25 -13.52
N PRO A 123 -1.81 -6.51 -14.22
CA PRO A 123 -2.35 -7.00 -15.50
C PRO A 123 -1.28 -7.17 -16.57
N GLU A 124 -1.47 -8.15 -17.45
CA GLU A 124 -0.68 -8.27 -18.67
C GLU A 124 -1.43 -7.62 -19.85
N PRO A 125 -0.78 -7.37 -21.01
CA PRO A 125 -1.46 -6.79 -22.18
C PRO A 125 -2.76 -7.50 -22.61
N LYS A 126 -2.89 -8.80 -22.34
CA LYS A 126 -4.11 -9.60 -22.57
C LYS A 126 -5.30 -9.18 -21.70
N ASP A 127 -5.04 -8.51 -20.58
CA ASP A 127 -6.01 -8.09 -19.58
C ASP A 127 -6.33 -6.60 -19.66
N TYR A 128 -5.56 -5.81 -20.41
CA TYR A 128 -5.68 -4.36 -20.43
C TYR A 128 -7.07 -3.87 -20.82
N GLU A 129 -7.71 -4.50 -21.81
CA GLU A 129 -9.08 -4.13 -22.19
C GLU A 129 -10.07 -4.37 -21.04
N PHE A 130 -9.95 -5.51 -20.36
CA PHE A 130 -10.79 -5.88 -19.23
C PHE A 130 -10.59 -4.93 -18.05
N VAL A 131 -9.33 -4.67 -17.68
CA VAL A 131 -8.99 -3.76 -16.58
C VAL A 131 -9.46 -2.34 -16.89
N ARG A 132 -9.20 -1.84 -18.09
CA ARG A 132 -9.65 -0.51 -18.51
C ARG A 132 -11.17 -0.38 -18.41
N LYS A 133 -11.93 -1.36 -18.92
CA LYS A 133 -13.40 -1.37 -18.82
C LYS A 133 -13.88 -1.34 -17.36
N GLY A 134 -13.24 -2.11 -16.47
CA GLY A 134 -13.55 -2.09 -15.05
C GLY A 134 -13.24 -0.73 -14.39
N MET A 135 -12.08 -0.14 -14.68
CA MET A 135 -11.73 1.19 -14.16
C MET A 135 -12.71 2.26 -14.67
N GLU A 136 -13.09 2.23 -15.96
CA GLU A 136 -14.10 3.11 -16.55
C GLU A 136 -15.48 2.91 -15.91
N ARG A 137 -15.85 1.66 -15.57
CA ARG A 137 -17.10 1.36 -14.85
C ARG A 137 -17.12 2.00 -13.46
N ILE A 138 -16.02 1.92 -12.70
CA ILE A 138 -15.90 2.61 -11.41
C ILE A 138 -16.08 4.12 -11.62
N LYS A 139 -15.34 4.71 -12.57
CA LYS A 139 -15.40 6.15 -12.86
C LYS A 139 -16.77 6.62 -13.36
N ARG A 140 -17.51 5.77 -14.07
CA ARG A 140 -18.87 6.08 -14.53
C ARG A 140 -19.86 6.27 -13.39
N TYR A 141 -19.76 5.44 -12.35
CA TYR A 141 -20.76 5.42 -11.26
C TYR A 141 -20.31 6.07 -9.96
N ALA A 142 -19.00 6.24 -9.77
CA ALA A 142 -18.38 6.91 -8.63
C ALA A 142 -17.04 7.57 -9.05
N PRO A 143 -17.09 8.68 -9.82
CA PRO A 143 -15.89 9.32 -10.38
C PRO A 143 -14.88 9.81 -9.32
N GLY A 144 -15.35 10.14 -8.12
CA GLY A 144 -14.56 10.61 -7.00
C GLY A 144 -13.86 9.50 -6.21
N ILE A 145 -14.26 8.23 -6.37
CA ILE A 145 -13.52 7.10 -5.79
C ILE A 145 -12.21 6.91 -6.54
N GLN A 146 -11.11 6.83 -5.80
CA GLN A 146 -9.79 6.69 -6.40
C GLN A 146 -9.56 5.26 -6.89
N THR A 147 -8.95 5.10 -8.05
CA THR A 147 -8.54 3.82 -8.62
C THR A 147 -7.02 3.69 -8.58
N MET A 148 -6.55 2.49 -8.24
CA MET A 148 -5.14 2.15 -8.14
C MET A 148 -4.84 0.90 -8.97
N LEU A 149 -3.68 0.88 -9.62
CA LEU A 149 -3.21 -0.28 -10.37
C LEU A 149 -1.71 -0.54 -10.17
N THR A 150 -1.34 -1.80 -9.93
CA THR A 150 0.04 -2.28 -9.92
C THR A 150 0.56 -2.49 -11.35
N GLU A 151 0.88 -1.40 -12.04
CA GLU A 151 1.36 -1.40 -13.43
C GLU A 151 2.10 -0.10 -13.73
N GLU A 152 2.98 -0.12 -14.72
CA GLU A 152 3.69 1.03 -15.25
C GLU A 152 2.72 1.97 -15.98
N PRO A 153 2.88 3.30 -15.83
CA PRO A 153 2.18 4.25 -16.68
C PRO A 153 2.27 3.93 -18.17
N ASN A 154 1.12 3.63 -18.78
CA ASN A 154 1.02 3.33 -20.21
C ASN A 154 -0.27 3.91 -20.80
N ASP A 155 -0.27 4.12 -22.12
CA ASP A 155 -1.39 4.77 -22.81
C ASP A 155 -2.63 3.88 -22.94
N ALA A 156 -2.47 2.55 -22.93
CA ALA A 156 -3.59 1.62 -23.07
C ALA A 156 -4.56 1.72 -21.87
N LEU A 157 -4.00 1.90 -20.67
CA LEU A 157 -4.73 1.93 -19.40
C LEU A 157 -4.98 3.35 -18.87
N ALA A 158 -4.34 4.37 -19.44
CA ALA A 158 -4.48 5.75 -18.97
C ALA A 158 -5.89 6.33 -19.11
N GLY A 159 -6.21 7.27 -18.22
CA GLY A 159 -7.50 7.96 -18.17
C GLY A 159 -8.27 7.64 -16.89
N PRO A 160 -8.71 6.39 -16.67
CA PRO A 160 -9.52 6.02 -15.51
C PRO A 160 -8.70 5.61 -14.27
N ILE A 161 -7.36 5.76 -14.28
CA ILE A 161 -6.45 5.41 -13.18
C ILE A 161 -5.98 6.68 -12.46
N ASP A 162 -6.18 6.79 -11.15
CA ASP A 162 -5.69 7.92 -10.35
C ASP A 162 -4.33 7.65 -9.69
N ILE A 163 -4.00 6.38 -9.44
CA ILE A 163 -2.78 5.96 -8.74
C ILE A 163 -2.11 4.83 -9.53
N TRP A 164 -0.95 5.13 -10.12
CA TRP A 164 -0.08 4.10 -10.70
C TRP A 164 0.88 3.60 -9.64
N CYS A 165 1.11 2.28 -9.61
CA CYS A 165 1.99 1.65 -8.64
C CYS A 165 2.89 0.61 -9.32
N PRO A 166 3.86 1.03 -10.17
CA PRO A 166 4.81 0.11 -10.76
C PRO A 166 5.70 -0.56 -9.70
N VAL A 167 6.22 -1.74 -10.02
CA VAL A 167 7.31 -2.33 -9.25
C VAL A 167 8.54 -1.41 -9.35
N SER A 168 9.26 -1.22 -8.25
CA SER A 168 10.23 -0.12 -8.13
C SER A 168 11.34 -0.13 -9.20
N PHE A 169 11.74 -1.30 -9.71
CA PHE A 169 12.76 -1.42 -10.75
C PHE A 169 12.25 -1.15 -12.17
N ASN A 170 10.94 -1.19 -12.40
CA ASN A 170 10.32 -0.80 -13.67
C ASN A 170 9.91 0.68 -13.71
N TYR A 171 10.22 1.44 -12.65
CA TYR A 171 9.88 2.86 -12.58
C TYR A 171 10.55 3.67 -13.71
N ASP A 172 9.73 4.34 -14.52
CA ASP A 172 10.15 5.30 -15.54
C ASP A 172 9.79 6.73 -15.08
N HIS A 173 10.81 7.55 -14.85
CA HIS A 173 10.62 8.92 -14.34
C HIS A 173 9.89 9.84 -15.31
N GLN A 174 10.18 9.73 -16.61
CA GLN A 174 9.58 10.60 -17.62
C GLN A 174 8.10 10.29 -17.80
N LYS A 175 7.74 9.00 -17.85
CA LYS A 175 6.32 8.59 -17.92
C LYS A 175 5.58 8.97 -16.64
N ALA A 176 6.20 8.79 -15.48
CA ALA A 176 5.64 9.22 -14.21
C ALA A 176 5.34 10.73 -14.17
N ASP A 177 6.25 11.58 -14.68
CA ASP A 177 6.03 13.03 -14.76
C ASP A 177 4.89 13.41 -15.72
N GLN A 178 4.76 12.72 -16.85
CA GLN A 178 3.65 12.93 -17.78
C GLN A 178 2.29 12.65 -17.12
N ARG A 179 2.22 11.64 -16.24
CA ARG A 179 1.01 11.32 -15.46
C ARG A 179 0.78 12.29 -14.31
N ARG A 180 1.83 12.67 -13.58
CA ARG A 180 1.76 13.70 -12.53
C ARG A 180 1.21 15.03 -13.07
N ALA A 181 1.61 15.42 -14.30
CA ALA A 181 1.08 16.61 -14.96
C ALA A 181 -0.44 16.57 -15.24
N LYS A 182 -1.05 15.37 -15.24
CA LYS A 182 -2.50 15.15 -15.37
C LYS A 182 -3.22 15.07 -14.02
N GLY A 183 -2.51 15.24 -12.91
CA GLY A 183 -3.05 15.12 -11.55
C GLY A 183 -3.06 13.70 -10.98
N GLU A 184 -2.51 12.73 -11.73
CA GLU A 184 -2.38 11.34 -11.29
C GLU A 184 -1.23 11.20 -10.28
N ARG A 185 -1.36 10.26 -9.35
CA ARG A 185 -0.34 9.96 -8.34
C ARG A 185 0.49 8.75 -8.75
N ILE A 186 1.74 8.79 -8.33
CA ILE A 186 2.66 7.66 -8.49
C ILE A 186 3.01 7.14 -7.12
N TRP A 187 2.67 5.88 -6.90
CA TRP A 187 3.18 5.02 -5.85
C TRP A 187 4.19 4.06 -6.48
N TRP A 188 4.80 3.21 -5.68
CA TRP A 188 5.53 2.05 -6.17
C TRP A 188 5.57 0.97 -5.10
N TYR A 189 5.99 -0.23 -5.48
CA TYR A 189 6.07 -1.34 -4.54
C TYR A 189 7.33 -2.16 -4.70
N ILE A 190 7.57 -2.95 -3.66
CA ILE A 190 8.52 -4.05 -3.61
C ILE A 190 7.79 -5.29 -3.09
N CYS A 191 8.17 -6.45 -3.60
CA CYS A 191 7.59 -7.77 -3.31
C CYS A 191 8.70 -8.84 -3.41
N CYS A 192 8.39 -9.99 -4.02
CA CYS A 192 9.37 -10.98 -4.47
C CYS A 192 10.36 -10.46 -5.55
N GLY A 193 10.12 -9.24 -6.06
CA GLY A 193 11.08 -8.40 -6.77
C GLY A 193 10.97 -6.93 -6.31
N PRO A 194 12.00 -6.10 -6.54
CA PRO A 194 13.27 -6.44 -7.17
C PRO A 194 14.19 -7.28 -6.27
N LYS A 195 15.19 -7.90 -6.90
CA LYS A 195 16.31 -8.59 -6.23
C LYS A 195 17.58 -7.73 -6.33
N ALA A 196 18.69 -8.18 -5.73
CA ALA A 196 19.99 -7.52 -5.92
C ALA A 196 20.25 -7.25 -7.42
N PRO A 197 20.79 -6.08 -7.81
CA PRO A 197 21.42 -5.05 -6.96
C PRO A 197 20.50 -3.91 -6.48
N TYR A 198 19.17 -4.03 -6.60
CA TYR A 198 18.23 -3.00 -6.12
C TYR A 198 18.02 -3.06 -4.59
N CYS A 199 17.42 -2.03 -3.99
CA CYS A 199 16.90 -2.13 -2.62
C CYS A 199 15.75 -3.14 -2.57
N THR A 200 15.82 -4.08 -1.62
CA THR A 200 14.86 -5.19 -1.50
C THR A 200 14.20 -5.21 -0.11
N LEU A 201 13.23 -6.11 0.06
CA LEU A 201 12.60 -6.41 1.36
C LEU A 201 13.14 -7.67 2.05
N PHE A 202 14.12 -8.35 1.45
CA PHE A 202 14.52 -9.68 1.90
C PHE A 202 15.36 -9.62 3.19
N ILE A 203 15.21 -10.64 4.04
CA ILE A 203 15.84 -10.66 5.38
C ILE A 203 17.35 -10.92 5.35
N ASP A 204 17.84 -11.56 4.28
CA ASP A 204 19.24 -11.89 4.04
C ASP A 204 20.04 -10.75 3.37
N HIS A 205 19.43 -9.57 3.29
CA HIS A 205 20.03 -8.36 2.74
C HIS A 205 20.38 -7.33 3.83
N PRO A 206 21.27 -6.36 3.55
CA PRO A 206 21.56 -5.26 4.46
C PRO A 206 20.28 -4.55 4.92
N ALA A 207 20.09 -4.47 6.23
CA ALA A 207 18.92 -3.81 6.84
C ALA A 207 18.72 -2.36 6.37
N THR A 208 19.80 -1.69 5.95
CA THR A 208 19.80 -0.33 5.40
C THR A 208 19.05 -0.19 4.08
N GLU A 209 18.82 -1.27 3.32
CA GLU A 209 18.14 -1.21 2.01
C GLU A 209 16.74 -0.61 2.09
N LEU A 210 15.91 -1.06 3.06
CA LEU A 210 14.56 -0.54 3.23
C LEU A 210 14.56 0.95 3.61
N ARG A 211 15.53 1.38 4.42
CA ARG A 211 15.66 2.80 4.77
C ARG A 211 16.07 3.63 3.55
N VAL A 212 17.06 3.18 2.78
CA VAL A 212 17.50 3.82 1.52
C VAL A 212 16.38 3.90 0.50
N TRP A 213 15.52 2.88 0.41
CA TRP A 213 14.38 2.86 -0.49
C TRP A 213 13.44 4.07 -0.27
N LEU A 214 13.30 4.56 0.97
CA LEU A 214 12.50 5.76 1.26
C LEU A 214 13.21 7.06 0.86
N TRP A 215 14.53 7.10 0.89
CA TRP A 215 15.29 8.21 0.28
C TRP A 215 15.17 8.20 -1.24
N GLN A 216 15.19 7.03 -1.88
CA GLN A 216 14.92 6.88 -3.30
C GLN A 216 13.47 7.27 -3.66
N THR A 217 12.52 7.01 -2.75
CA THR A 217 11.09 7.41 -2.85
C THR A 217 10.97 8.93 -2.89
N TRP A 218 11.66 9.64 -1.98
CA TRP A 218 11.72 11.10 -2.01
C TRP A 218 12.38 11.64 -3.28
N GLN A 219 13.55 11.11 -3.65
CA GLN A 219 14.33 11.55 -4.82
C GLN A 219 13.53 11.49 -6.13
N ARG A 220 12.57 10.58 -6.25
CA ARG A 220 11.75 10.35 -7.46
C ARG A 220 10.34 10.95 -7.38
N ASN A 221 10.07 11.75 -6.35
CA ASN A 221 8.76 12.35 -6.10
C ASN A 221 7.63 11.29 -6.08
N ILE A 222 7.89 10.18 -5.41
CA ILE A 222 6.91 9.12 -5.18
C ILE A 222 6.07 9.49 -3.96
N SER A 223 4.76 9.31 -4.10
CA SER A 223 3.75 9.82 -3.15
C SER A 223 3.12 8.74 -2.27
N GLY A 224 3.52 7.48 -2.45
CA GLY A 224 3.08 6.35 -1.64
C GLY A 224 3.90 5.10 -1.94
N ILE A 225 3.90 4.19 -0.99
CA ILE A 225 4.57 2.90 -1.09
C ILE A 225 3.56 1.79 -0.86
N LEU A 226 3.81 0.63 -1.45
CA LEU A 226 3.06 -0.58 -1.19
C LEU A 226 4.01 -1.74 -0.90
N ILE A 227 3.61 -2.58 0.04
CA ILE A 227 4.17 -3.90 0.28
C ILE A 227 2.96 -4.82 0.39
N TRP A 228 2.96 -5.90 -0.40
CA TRP A 228 1.78 -6.73 -0.60
C TRP A 228 1.28 -7.42 0.69
N SER A 229 2.20 -7.70 1.62
CA SER A 229 1.88 -8.25 2.94
C SER A 229 2.93 -7.88 3.99
N ALA A 230 2.49 -7.72 5.24
CA ALA A 230 3.39 -7.52 6.39
C ALA A 230 3.49 -8.78 7.27
N ASN A 231 2.55 -9.73 7.16
CA ASN A 231 2.40 -10.85 8.07
C ASN A 231 2.11 -12.19 7.34
N TYR A 232 2.69 -12.39 6.16
CA TYR A 232 2.58 -13.63 5.38
C TYR A 232 3.42 -14.76 6.01
N TRP A 233 2.97 -15.34 7.11
CA TRP A 233 3.77 -16.31 7.89
C TRP A 233 3.78 -17.72 7.30
N THR A 234 2.71 -18.12 6.62
CA THR A 234 2.54 -19.48 6.11
C THR A 234 2.04 -19.45 4.68
N SER A 235 2.65 -20.25 3.83
CA SER A 235 2.14 -20.59 2.50
C SER A 235 1.30 -21.86 2.58
N ASP A 236 0.03 -21.77 2.20
CA ASP A 236 -0.93 -22.87 2.20
C ASP A 236 -0.68 -23.92 1.10
N THR A 237 0.10 -23.57 0.08
CA THR A 237 0.57 -24.49 -0.96
C THR A 237 1.81 -25.26 -0.48
N ALA A 238 2.80 -24.59 0.11
CA ALA A 238 4.03 -25.23 0.60
C ALA A 238 3.83 -26.01 1.90
N PHE A 239 2.91 -25.56 2.76
CA PHE A 239 2.59 -26.17 4.04
C PHE A 239 1.07 -26.36 4.19
N PRO A 240 0.47 -27.32 3.45
CA PRO A 240 -0.99 -27.51 3.44
C PRO A 240 -1.56 -28.12 4.73
N ASP A 241 -0.73 -28.85 5.49
CA ASP A 241 -1.18 -29.66 6.63
C ASP A 241 -0.76 -29.08 7.99
N THR A 242 0.25 -28.22 8.02
CA THR A 242 0.82 -27.64 9.25
C THR A 242 1.23 -26.19 9.02
N PRO A 243 1.17 -25.29 10.02
CA PRO A 243 1.75 -23.95 9.87
C PRO A 243 3.26 -24.00 9.59
N GLN A 244 3.77 -23.03 8.82
CA GLN A 244 5.20 -22.79 8.71
C GLN A 244 5.67 -22.06 9.98
N ASP A 245 6.76 -22.51 10.60
CA ASP A 245 7.40 -21.75 11.67
C ASP A 245 8.30 -20.66 11.03
N PRO A 246 7.91 -19.36 11.08
CA PRO A 246 8.65 -18.30 10.41
C PRO A 246 9.98 -17.96 11.10
N TYR A 247 10.23 -18.48 12.31
CA TYR A 247 11.49 -18.29 13.03
C TYR A 247 12.58 -19.27 12.58
N GLU A 248 12.18 -20.49 12.20
CA GLU A 248 13.10 -21.54 11.74
C GLU A 248 13.19 -21.59 10.20
N ASP A 249 12.10 -21.29 9.48
CA ASP A 249 12.06 -21.23 8.02
C ASP A 249 11.66 -19.82 7.54
N PRO A 250 12.64 -18.93 7.25
CA PRO A 250 12.36 -17.56 6.82
C PRO A 250 11.87 -17.46 5.37
N MET A 251 11.82 -18.56 4.60
CA MET A 251 11.49 -18.53 3.18
C MET A 251 10.03 -18.13 2.96
N GLY A 252 9.81 -17.08 2.16
CA GLY A 252 8.50 -16.78 1.57
C GLY A 252 8.27 -17.73 0.40
N TYR A 253 7.42 -18.73 0.60
CA TYR A 253 7.01 -19.65 -0.46
C TYR A 253 5.80 -19.11 -1.22
N VAL A 254 5.71 -19.45 -2.52
CA VAL A 254 4.62 -19.03 -3.41
C VAL A 254 3.31 -19.65 -2.96
N SER A 255 2.30 -18.82 -2.69
CA SER A 255 0.89 -19.25 -2.59
C SER A 255 0.10 -18.78 -3.81
N GLY A 256 -0.87 -19.60 -4.24
CA GLY A 256 -1.73 -19.29 -5.38
C GLY A 256 -1.06 -19.49 -6.74
N TYR A 257 -1.57 -18.78 -7.75
CA TYR A 257 -1.10 -18.83 -9.15
C TYR A 257 -1.04 -20.24 -9.75
N GLY A 258 -1.99 -21.10 -9.37
CA GLY A 258 -2.05 -22.49 -9.83
C GLY A 258 -1.00 -23.42 -9.19
N THR A 259 -0.24 -22.95 -8.19
CA THR A 259 0.75 -23.76 -7.47
C THR A 259 0.06 -24.90 -6.72
N PRO A 260 0.37 -26.18 -7.02
CA PRO A 260 -0.28 -27.30 -6.35
C PRO A 260 0.08 -27.39 -4.86
N LYS A 261 -0.84 -27.94 -4.04
CA LYS A 261 -0.57 -28.24 -2.64
C LYS A 261 0.60 -29.23 -2.50
N GLY A 262 1.46 -28.99 -1.53
CA GLY A 262 2.72 -29.71 -1.29
C GLY A 262 3.90 -29.23 -2.12
N VAL A 263 3.70 -28.33 -3.09
CA VAL A 263 4.80 -27.80 -3.92
C VAL A 263 5.43 -26.58 -3.25
N LYS A 264 6.75 -26.62 -3.09
CA LYS A 264 7.54 -25.53 -2.55
C LYS A 264 8.22 -24.74 -3.68
N GLN A 265 7.59 -23.65 -4.09
CA GLN A 265 8.19 -22.62 -4.94
C GLN A 265 8.56 -21.39 -4.11
N TYR A 266 9.49 -20.55 -4.60
CA TYR A 266 10.18 -19.55 -3.78
C TYR A 266 9.99 -18.13 -4.29
N TRP A 267 9.48 -17.24 -3.44
CA TRP A 267 9.54 -15.79 -3.67
C TRP A 267 10.88 -15.22 -3.17
N GLY A 268 11.24 -15.55 -1.93
CA GLY A 268 12.52 -15.18 -1.32
C GLY A 268 12.44 -15.08 0.21
N ASN A 269 13.59 -14.99 0.86
CA ASN A 269 13.68 -15.00 2.32
C ASN A 269 13.04 -13.74 2.92
N GLY A 270 12.01 -13.89 3.75
CA GLY A 270 11.32 -12.80 4.42
C GLY A 270 10.31 -12.03 3.56
N ASP A 271 10.04 -12.46 2.33
CA ASP A 271 8.99 -11.83 1.50
C ASP A 271 7.62 -11.89 2.18
N GLY A 272 6.93 -10.75 2.21
CA GLY A 272 5.67 -10.57 2.91
C GLY A 272 5.71 -10.66 4.44
N ARG A 273 6.91 -10.74 5.06
CA ARG A 273 7.08 -10.98 6.52
C ARG A 273 7.86 -9.85 7.18
N PHE A 274 7.18 -8.83 7.67
CA PHE A 274 7.81 -7.74 8.42
C PHE A 274 7.57 -7.84 9.92
N ILE A 275 6.41 -8.36 10.30
CA ILE A 275 6.07 -8.66 11.68
C ILE A 275 5.89 -10.17 11.83
N TYR A 276 6.15 -10.67 13.03
CA TYR A 276 6.11 -12.11 13.35
C TYR A 276 5.00 -12.38 14.37
N PRO A 277 4.41 -13.60 14.36
CA PRO A 277 3.50 -13.99 15.42
C PRO A 277 4.27 -14.09 16.75
N PRO A 278 3.62 -13.99 17.92
CA PRO A 278 4.28 -14.31 19.19
C PRO A 278 4.95 -15.69 19.13
N GLU A 279 6.18 -15.83 19.65
CA GLU A 279 6.93 -17.10 19.57
C GLU A 279 6.14 -18.29 20.12
N GLU A 280 5.42 -18.10 21.22
CA GLU A 280 4.55 -19.13 21.81
C GLU A 280 3.47 -19.63 20.82
N ALA A 281 2.98 -18.74 19.96
CA ALA A 281 1.98 -19.06 18.94
C ALA A 281 2.58 -19.70 17.68
N ALA A 282 3.84 -19.40 17.37
CA ALA A 282 4.51 -19.85 16.16
C ALA A 282 5.14 -21.24 16.31
N THR A 283 5.75 -21.51 17.46
CA THR A 283 6.56 -22.71 17.66
C THR A 283 5.67 -23.92 17.97
N PRO A 284 5.73 -25.00 17.15
CA PRO A 284 4.99 -26.23 17.41
C PRO A 284 5.26 -26.78 18.82
N GLY A 285 4.18 -27.06 19.56
CA GLY A 285 4.26 -27.61 20.92
C GLY A 285 4.52 -26.60 22.04
N ARG A 286 4.71 -25.30 21.74
CA ARG A 286 4.79 -24.24 22.77
C ARG A 286 3.44 -23.63 23.12
N CYS A 287 2.48 -23.66 22.22
CA CYS A 287 1.14 -23.12 22.45
C CYS A 287 0.38 -23.98 23.48
N GLY A 288 -0.13 -23.34 24.54
CA GLY A 288 -1.03 -23.96 25.49
C GLY A 288 -2.46 -24.14 24.94
N PRO A 289 -3.41 -24.62 25.77
CA PRO A 289 -4.81 -24.78 25.35
C PRO A 289 -5.55 -23.44 25.16
N GLN A 290 -4.97 -22.33 25.59
CA GLN A 290 -5.56 -20.99 25.49
C GLN A 290 -5.00 -20.23 24.28
N PRO A 291 -5.80 -19.41 23.59
CA PRO A 291 -5.30 -18.54 22.54
C PRO A 291 -4.19 -17.61 23.06
N VAL A 292 -3.09 -17.51 22.31
CA VAL A 292 -2.03 -16.55 22.60
C VAL A 292 -2.47 -15.15 22.18
N ILE A 293 -2.71 -14.27 23.16
CA ILE A 293 -3.10 -12.87 22.92
C ILE A 293 -1.94 -11.96 23.29
N ALA A 294 -1.10 -11.68 22.30
CA ALA A 294 0.07 -10.81 22.44
C ALA A 294 0.26 -9.93 21.18
N PRO A 295 0.96 -8.79 21.29
CA PRO A 295 1.31 -7.97 20.14
C PRO A 295 2.22 -8.75 19.17
N PRO A 296 2.26 -8.33 17.88
CA PRO A 296 3.22 -8.92 16.95
C PRO A 296 4.65 -8.65 17.41
N VAL A 297 5.55 -9.58 17.09
CA VAL A 297 6.99 -9.38 17.28
C VAL A 297 7.51 -8.55 16.10
N SER A 298 8.16 -7.41 16.40
CA SER A 298 8.77 -6.55 15.38
C SER A 298 10.01 -7.22 14.78
N SER A 299 10.38 -6.81 13.56
CA SER A 299 11.64 -7.21 12.93
C SER A 299 12.51 -6.00 12.66
N ILE A 300 13.82 -6.25 12.48
CA ILE A 300 14.76 -5.21 12.06
C ILE A 300 14.27 -4.51 10.78
N ARG A 301 13.68 -5.25 9.84
CA ARG A 301 13.16 -4.70 8.58
C ARG A 301 11.96 -3.77 8.80
N TRP A 302 11.08 -4.10 9.74
CA TRP A 302 9.94 -3.26 10.11
C TRP A 302 10.40 -1.94 10.73
N GLU A 303 11.38 -1.99 11.64
CA GLU A 303 11.96 -0.79 12.24
C GLU A 303 12.74 0.06 11.21
N MET A 304 13.49 -0.57 10.30
CA MET A 304 14.20 0.16 9.23
C MET A 304 13.26 0.80 8.22
N LEU A 305 12.13 0.15 7.93
CA LEU A 305 11.07 0.74 7.11
C LEU A 305 10.48 1.98 7.79
N ARG A 306 10.17 1.89 9.09
CA ARG A 306 9.73 3.03 9.90
C ARG A 306 10.76 4.17 9.90
N GLU A 307 12.03 3.88 10.15
CA GLU A 307 13.07 4.91 10.14
C GLU A 307 13.17 5.62 8.78
N GLY A 308 13.02 4.88 7.69
CA GLY A 308 12.97 5.44 6.34
C GLY A 308 11.74 6.33 6.13
N ILE A 309 10.57 5.94 6.63
CA ILE A 309 9.35 6.76 6.55
C ILE A 309 9.54 8.05 7.35
N GLU A 310 10.13 7.96 8.54
CA GLU A 310 10.47 9.14 9.34
C GLU A 310 11.48 10.05 8.63
N ASP A 311 12.48 9.50 7.95
CA ASP A 311 13.41 10.30 7.12
C ASP A 311 12.66 11.05 6.00
N TYR A 312 11.71 10.40 5.33
CA TYR A 312 10.85 11.03 4.33
C TYR A 312 10.03 12.18 4.94
N GLU A 313 9.49 11.99 6.13
CA GLU A 313 8.72 13.02 6.83
C GLU A 313 9.59 14.19 7.27
N PHE A 314 10.84 13.98 7.64
CA PHE A 314 11.79 15.06 7.92
C PHE A 314 12.00 15.94 6.68
N LEU A 315 12.18 15.30 5.51
CA LEU A 315 12.27 16.02 4.24
C LEU A 315 10.97 16.78 3.93
N TRP A 316 9.82 16.15 4.17
CA TRP A 316 8.51 16.78 4.00
C TRP A 316 8.33 18.00 4.92
N LEU A 317 8.66 17.88 6.20
CA LEU A 317 8.55 18.94 7.21
C LEU A 317 9.45 20.12 6.85
N LEU A 318 10.70 19.86 6.43
CA LEU A 318 11.60 20.90 5.98
C LEU A 318 11.04 21.63 4.75
N ARG A 319 10.56 20.90 3.74
CA ARG A 319 9.92 21.48 2.55
C ARG A 319 8.73 22.36 2.92
N ASP A 320 7.89 21.89 3.85
CA ASP A 320 6.70 22.63 4.28
C ASP A 320 7.07 23.91 5.05
N LEU A 321 8.03 23.84 5.97
CA LEU A 321 8.54 25.02 6.69
C LEU A 321 9.12 26.08 5.75
N LEU A 322 9.90 25.66 4.75
CA LEU A 322 10.44 26.57 3.74
C LEU A 322 9.34 27.25 2.92
N ARG A 323 8.27 26.53 2.61
CA ARG A 323 7.08 27.09 1.95
C ARG A 323 6.38 28.11 2.84
N GLN A 324 6.12 27.77 4.10
CA GLN A 324 5.41 28.63 5.05
C GLN A 324 6.18 29.91 5.40
N LYS A 325 7.52 29.82 5.46
CA LYS A 325 8.40 30.94 5.88
C LYS A 325 9.07 31.64 4.70
N ARG A 326 8.64 31.37 3.46
CA ARG A 326 9.29 31.87 2.24
C ARG A 326 9.56 33.37 2.26
N ASP A 327 8.59 34.16 2.71
CA ASP A 327 8.69 35.63 2.73
C ASP A 327 9.54 36.18 3.89
N ARG A 328 9.92 35.33 4.86
CA ARG A 328 10.73 35.70 6.03
C ARG A 328 12.20 35.29 5.89
N LEU A 329 12.52 34.48 4.88
CA LEU A 329 13.86 33.95 4.66
C LEU A 329 14.55 34.73 3.55
N SER A 330 15.85 34.99 3.72
CA SER A 330 16.67 35.52 2.64
C SER A 330 16.83 34.48 1.51
N ALA A 331 17.17 34.93 0.31
CA ALA A 331 17.44 34.04 -0.82
C ALA A 331 18.55 33.01 -0.49
N GLU A 332 19.58 33.44 0.25
CA GLU A 332 20.66 32.58 0.73
C GLU A 332 20.17 31.51 1.71
N GLN A 333 19.30 31.87 2.65
CA GLN A 333 18.71 30.90 3.59
C GLN A 333 17.83 29.88 2.87
N LEU A 334 16.99 30.33 1.93
CA LEU A 334 16.17 29.45 1.10
C LEU A 334 17.03 28.48 0.30
N GLN A 335 18.12 28.95 -0.31
CA GLN A 335 19.04 28.10 -1.03
C GLN A 335 19.74 27.09 -0.11
N ARG A 336 20.27 27.54 1.03
CA ARG A 336 21.00 26.71 1.99
C ARG A 336 20.12 25.58 2.54
N TYR A 337 18.93 25.90 3.01
CA TYR A 337 18.01 24.90 3.56
C TYR A 337 17.36 24.06 2.45
N GLY A 338 17.05 24.66 1.30
CA GLY A 338 16.52 23.93 0.14
C GLY A 338 17.49 22.86 -0.38
N ALA A 339 18.80 23.10 -0.33
CA ALA A 339 19.81 22.12 -0.71
C ALA A 339 19.78 20.84 0.14
N LEU A 340 19.22 20.88 1.36
CA LEU A 340 19.07 19.69 2.21
C LEU A 340 17.97 18.74 1.72
N LEU A 341 17.03 19.22 0.90
CA LEU A 341 15.98 18.41 0.28
C LEU A 341 16.51 17.53 -0.87
N THR A 342 17.72 17.81 -1.36
CA THR A 342 18.38 16.97 -2.35
C THR A 342 19.05 15.77 -1.67
N VAL A 343 18.71 14.56 -2.12
CA VAL A 343 19.32 13.33 -1.62
C VAL A 343 20.76 13.24 -2.13
N PRO A 344 21.77 13.15 -1.25
CA PRO A 344 23.17 13.07 -1.67
C PRO A 344 23.52 11.68 -2.25
N GLU A 345 24.46 11.65 -3.19
CA GLU A 345 24.97 10.39 -3.79
C GLU A 345 25.58 9.43 -2.74
N SER A 346 26.05 9.96 -1.61
CA SER A 346 26.53 9.16 -0.48
C SER A 346 25.45 8.30 0.17
N ILE A 347 24.17 8.61 -0.05
CA ILE A 347 23.03 7.75 0.31
C ILE A 347 22.65 6.88 -0.88
N THR A 348 22.31 7.51 -2.01
CA THR A 348 21.93 6.80 -3.24
C THR A 348 22.25 7.66 -4.45
N ARG A 349 22.99 7.09 -5.41
CA ARG A 349 23.26 7.71 -6.70
C ARG A 349 22.21 7.31 -7.73
N ASP A 350 21.88 6.03 -7.76
CA ASP A 350 20.88 5.43 -8.65
C ASP A 350 20.16 4.26 -7.94
N MET A 351 19.22 3.60 -8.62
CA MET A 351 18.41 2.51 -8.03
C MET A 351 19.24 1.29 -7.60
N THR A 352 20.46 1.15 -8.11
CA THR A 352 21.33 -0.03 -7.92
C THR A 352 22.65 0.29 -7.21
N THR A 353 22.96 1.57 -7.06
CA THR A 353 24.16 2.06 -6.38
C THR A 353 23.78 2.97 -5.23
N PHE A 354 23.89 2.42 -4.02
CA PHE A 354 23.52 3.08 -2.77
C PHE A 354 24.38 2.58 -1.61
N THR A 355 24.35 3.32 -0.50
CA THR A 355 25.10 2.97 0.70
C THR A 355 24.51 1.74 1.37
N LYS A 356 25.39 0.81 1.77
CA LYS A 356 25.06 -0.26 2.72
C LYS A 356 25.39 0.14 4.16
N HIS A 357 26.09 1.26 4.34
CA HIS A 357 26.45 1.82 5.65
C HIS A 357 25.44 2.88 6.11
N PRO A 358 25.05 2.89 7.39
CA PRO A 358 24.04 3.82 7.89
C PRO A 358 24.57 5.25 8.10
N GLY A 359 25.89 5.45 8.18
CA GLY A 359 26.52 6.75 8.50
C GLY A 359 26.04 7.93 7.63
N PRO A 360 26.08 7.84 6.29
CA PRO A 360 25.60 8.92 5.42
C PRO A 360 24.13 9.31 5.66
N ILE A 361 23.28 8.32 5.97
CA ILE A 361 21.85 8.53 6.21
C ILE A 361 21.64 9.31 7.52
N TYR A 362 22.29 8.86 8.60
CA TYR A 362 22.21 9.55 9.89
C TYR A 362 22.76 10.97 9.85
N LEU A 363 23.88 11.19 9.15
CA LEU A 363 24.46 12.52 8.97
C LEU A 363 23.46 13.47 8.29
N ARG A 364 22.86 13.05 7.17
CA ARG A 364 21.88 13.87 6.44
C ARG A 364 20.60 14.10 7.25
N ARG A 365 20.07 13.08 7.92
CA ARG A 365 18.89 13.23 8.81
C ARG A 365 19.16 14.27 9.89
N ALA A 366 20.34 14.26 10.51
CA ALA A 366 20.71 15.22 11.55
C ALA A 366 20.87 16.66 11.00
N GLU A 367 21.38 16.83 9.78
CA GLU A 367 21.43 18.14 9.12
C GLU A 367 20.03 18.71 8.88
N ILE A 368 19.10 17.88 8.39
CA ILE A 368 17.70 18.27 8.18
C ILE A 368 17.02 18.59 9.51
N ALA A 369 17.23 17.77 10.55
CA ALA A 369 16.69 17.99 11.88
C ALA A 369 17.08 19.38 12.43
N ARG A 370 18.39 19.70 12.41
CA ARG A 370 18.90 21.00 12.85
C ARG A 370 18.32 22.16 12.05
N ALA A 371 18.12 21.97 10.74
CA ALA A 371 17.49 22.99 9.90
C ALA A 371 16.02 23.24 10.29
N ILE A 372 15.26 22.16 10.56
CA ILE A 372 13.89 22.25 11.04
C ILE A 372 13.82 23.02 12.36
N GLU A 373 14.66 22.68 13.34
CA GLU A 373 14.70 23.36 14.65
C GLU A 373 15.02 24.85 14.50
N GLN A 374 16.01 25.20 13.68
CA GLN A 374 16.37 26.60 13.41
C GLN A 374 15.21 27.36 12.77
N LEU A 375 14.56 26.78 11.76
CA LEU A 375 13.43 27.41 11.06
C LEU A 375 12.22 27.58 11.97
N GLN A 376 11.98 26.66 12.92
CA GLN A 376 10.88 26.78 13.89
C GLN A 376 11.08 27.93 14.88
N GLN A 377 12.34 28.29 15.17
CA GLN A 377 12.68 29.39 16.08
C GLN A 377 12.63 30.78 15.42
N MET A 378 12.64 30.85 14.10
CA MET A 378 12.50 32.08 13.29
C MET A 378 11.03 32.40 13.02
#